data_AF-A0A5R2NAX0-F1
#
_entry.id   AF-A0A5R2NAX0-F1
#
_cell.length_a   1.000
_cell.length_b   1.000
_cell.length_c   1.000
_cell.angle_alpha   90.00
_cell.angle_beta   90.00
_cell.angle_gamma   90.00
#
_symmetry.space_group_name_H-M   'P 1'
#
loop_
_entity.id
_entity.type
_entity.pdbx_description
1 polymer ?
#
loop_
_entity_poly.entity_id
_entity_poly.type
_entity_poly.pdbx_seq_one_letter_code
_entity_poly.pdbx_strand_id
1 'polypeptide(L)'
;MEIVEAREVRTTCPYCGVGCGVLAKVATDGQVSVRGDPDHPANFGRLCSKGSALAETIGLDGRLLGPQIHGRGSSWDEALDLVASTFSQVVTDHGPDAVAFYVSGQLLTEDYYLANKLMKGFVGSANIDTNSRLCMASSVAGHRRAFGSDTVPGSYEDLELADLVVLVGSNLAWCHPVLYQRIAAAREKRPEMKVV
;
A
#
# COMPACT_ATOMS: atom_id res chain seq x y z
N MET A 1 -16.23 4.40 -22.70
CA MET A 1 -16.75 5.39 -21.74
C MET A 1 -16.34 6.75 -22.26
N GLU A 2 -17.27 7.53 -22.81
CA GLU A 2 -16.94 8.90 -23.26
C GLU A 2 -16.74 9.79 -22.04
N ILE A 3 -15.58 10.44 -21.96
CA ILE A 3 -15.26 11.37 -20.89
C ILE A 3 -15.68 12.76 -21.36
N VAL A 4 -16.87 13.18 -20.91
CA VAL A 4 -17.51 14.43 -21.36
C VAL A 4 -16.81 15.67 -20.78
N GLU A 5 -16.14 15.54 -19.64
CA GLU A 5 -15.38 16.61 -19.00
C GLU A 5 -14.14 16.06 -18.29
N ALA A 6 -13.06 16.82 -18.30
CA ALA A 6 -11.85 16.45 -17.56
C ALA A 6 -12.12 16.46 -16.05
N ARG A 7 -11.78 15.37 -15.36
CA ARG A 7 -12.03 15.20 -13.92
C ARG A 7 -10.72 15.05 -13.18
N GLU A 8 -10.52 15.87 -12.14
CA GLU A 8 -9.41 15.74 -11.19
C GLU A 8 -9.92 15.12 -9.88
N VAL A 9 -9.18 14.16 -9.33
CA VAL A 9 -9.53 13.43 -8.11
C VAL A 9 -8.32 13.35 -7.20
N ARG A 10 -8.55 13.59 -5.90
CA ARG A 10 -7.55 13.36 -4.85
C ARG A 10 -7.47 11.87 -4.55
N THR A 11 -6.26 11.33 -4.54
CA THR A 11 -5.98 9.94 -4.16
C THR A 11 -4.57 9.84 -3.56
N THR A 12 -4.14 8.64 -3.20
CA THR A 12 -2.84 8.39 -2.57
C THR A 12 -1.93 7.59 -3.49
N CYS A 13 -0.63 7.86 -3.42
CA CYS A 13 0.41 7.07 -4.08
C CYS A 13 0.41 5.62 -3.53
N PRO A 14 0.30 4.58 -4.38
CA PRO A 14 0.16 3.19 -3.97
C PRO A 14 1.49 2.48 -3.65
N TYR A 15 2.59 3.22 -3.48
CA TYR A 15 3.92 2.64 -3.32
C TYR A 15 4.37 2.50 -1.86
N CYS A 16 5.19 3.41 -1.36
CA CYS A 16 5.75 3.30 0.00
C CYS A 16 4.78 3.78 1.07
N GLY A 17 5.07 3.44 2.33
CA GLY A 17 4.28 3.85 3.50
C GLY A 17 4.25 5.35 3.81
N VAL A 18 4.94 6.21 3.04
CA VAL A 18 4.80 7.68 3.22
C VAL A 18 3.36 8.14 3.01
N GLY A 19 2.66 7.51 2.05
CA GLY A 19 1.28 7.88 1.72
C GLY A 19 1.17 9.27 1.09
N CYS A 20 2.02 9.58 0.12
CA CYS A 20 1.96 10.87 -0.58
C CYS A 20 0.59 11.07 -1.25
N GLY A 21 -0.04 12.23 -1.04
CA GLY A 21 -1.25 12.62 -1.74
C GLY A 21 -0.95 13.07 -3.16
N VAL A 22 -1.82 12.68 -4.08
CA VAL A 22 -1.73 13.01 -5.50
C VAL A 22 -3.07 13.48 -6.04
N LEU A 23 -2.99 14.35 -7.04
CA LEU A 23 -4.11 14.79 -7.85
C LEU A 23 -4.01 14.09 -9.20
N ALA A 24 -4.92 13.15 -9.44
CA ALA A 24 -5.02 12.41 -10.69
C ALA A 24 -6.08 13.05 -11.57
N LYS A 25 -5.70 13.47 -12.78
CA LYS A 25 -6.61 14.09 -13.75
C LYS A 25 -6.75 13.18 -14.97
N VAL A 26 -8.00 12.90 -15.34
CA VAL A 26 -8.33 12.26 -16.62
C VAL A 26 -8.87 13.33 -17.56
N ALA A 27 -8.19 13.54 -18.68
CA ALA A 27 -8.62 14.45 -19.73
C ALA A 27 -9.74 13.85 -20.60
N THR A 28 -10.38 14.67 -21.42
CA THR A 28 -11.51 14.25 -22.29
C THR A 28 -11.10 13.24 -23.36
N ASP A 29 -9.83 13.26 -23.78
CA ASP A 29 -9.23 12.29 -24.69
C ASP A 29 -8.79 10.99 -23.99
N GLY A 30 -9.03 10.87 -22.69
CA GLY A 30 -8.63 9.72 -21.87
C GLY A 30 -7.20 9.79 -21.35
N GLN A 31 -6.41 10.81 -21.68
CA GLN A 31 -5.06 10.95 -21.14
C GLN A 31 -5.12 11.16 -19.62
N VAL A 32 -4.29 10.41 -18.90
CA VAL A 32 -4.16 10.54 -17.45
C VAL A 32 -2.88 11.29 -17.13
N SER A 33 -2.97 12.25 -16.21
CA SER A 33 -1.83 12.95 -15.63
C SER A 33 -1.92 12.90 -14.11
N VAL A 34 -0.76 12.90 -13.45
CA VAL A 34 -0.64 12.85 -11.99
C VAL A 34 0.33 13.92 -11.53
N ARG A 35 -0.05 14.66 -10.50
CA ARG A 35 0.82 15.62 -9.80
C ARG A 35 0.67 15.46 -8.29
N GLY A 36 1.65 15.93 -7.54
CA GLY A 36 1.55 15.93 -6.09
C GLY A 36 0.45 16.89 -5.62
N ASP A 37 -0.28 16.48 -4.58
CA ASP A 37 -1.27 17.33 -3.93
C ASP A 37 -0.57 18.34 -3.00
N PRO A 38 -0.63 19.65 -3.29
CA PRO A 38 0.02 20.67 -2.46
C PRO A 38 -0.55 20.76 -1.04
N ASP A 39 -1.80 20.36 -0.85
CA ASP A 39 -2.49 20.45 0.44
C ASP A 39 -2.28 19.20 1.31
N HIS A 40 -1.70 18.13 0.75
CA HIS A 40 -1.56 16.87 1.46
C HIS A 40 -0.37 16.91 2.45
N PRO A 41 -0.59 16.64 3.75
CA PRO A 41 0.41 16.90 4.80
C PRO A 41 1.64 15.99 4.72
N ALA A 42 1.53 14.83 4.07
CA ALA A 42 2.66 13.94 3.92
C ALA A 42 3.75 14.51 3.01
N ASN A 43 3.38 15.24 1.95
CA ASN A 43 4.29 15.57 0.86
C ASN A 43 4.28 17.04 0.41
N PHE A 44 3.23 17.82 0.70
CA PHE A 44 3.11 19.22 0.28
C PHE A 44 3.42 19.40 -1.21
N GLY A 45 2.83 18.56 -2.06
CA GLY A 45 3.02 18.58 -3.51
C GLY A 45 4.28 17.90 -4.04
N ARG A 46 5.22 17.48 -3.17
CA ARG A 46 6.43 16.77 -3.60
C ARG A 46 6.12 15.34 -4.02
N LEU A 47 6.87 14.81 -4.98
CA LEU A 47 6.85 13.41 -5.39
C LEU A 47 8.26 12.90 -5.64
N CYS A 48 8.46 11.59 -5.46
CA CYS A 48 9.65 10.90 -5.95
C CYS A 48 9.45 10.41 -7.39
N SER A 49 10.49 9.87 -8.02
CA SER A 49 10.42 9.33 -9.39
C SER A 49 9.24 8.39 -9.62
N LYS A 50 9.00 7.46 -8.68
CA LYS A 50 7.87 6.52 -8.74
C LYS A 50 6.51 7.23 -8.72
N GLY A 51 6.38 8.26 -7.86
CA GLY A 51 5.15 9.04 -7.75
C GLY A 51 4.86 9.86 -9.00
N SER A 52 5.89 10.47 -9.60
CA SER A 52 5.75 11.26 -10.82
C SER A 52 5.39 10.41 -12.05
N ALA A 53 5.81 9.15 -12.07
CA ALA A 53 5.56 8.21 -13.17
C ALA A 53 4.24 7.43 -13.04
N LEU A 54 3.37 7.73 -12.06
CA LEU A 54 2.16 6.93 -11.79
C LEU A 54 1.24 6.78 -13.01
N ALA A 55 1.08 7.85 -13.82
CA ALA A 55 0.26 7.82 -15.02
C ALA A 55 0.75 6.81 -16.07
N GLU A 56 2.03 6.46 -16.05
CA GLU A 56 2.63 5.50 -16.99
C GLU A 56 2.31 4.04 -16.61
N THR A 57 1.96 3.80 -15.35
CA THR A 57 1.78 2.44 -14.80
C THR A 57 0.36 1.87 -14.92
N ILE A 58 -0.58 2.65 -15.44
CA ILE A 58 -2.00 2.28 -15.53
C ILE A 58 -2.40 1.76 -16.91
N GLY A 59 -1.43 1.62 -17.82
CA GLY A 59 -1.63 1.06 -19.15
C GLY A 59 -2.19 -0.37 -19.14
N LEU A 60 -2.65 -0.83 -20.30
CA LEU A 60 -3.20 -2.17 -20.47
C LEU A 60 -2.18 -3.20 -20.96
N ASP A 61 -0.97 -2.76 -21.31
CA ASP A 61 0.08 -3.66 -21.78
C ASP A 61 0.46 -4.65 -20.67
N GLY A 62 0.41 -5.94 -21.00
CA GLY A 62 0.61 -7.04 -20.05
C GLY A 62 -0.44 -7.16 -18.93
N ARG A 63 -1.51 -6.35 -18.92
CA ARG A 63 -2.53 -6.38 -17.86
C ARG A 63 -3.45 -7.59 -18.02
N LEU A 64 -3.60 -8.39 -16.97
CA LEU A 64 -4.61 -9.45 -16.93
C LEU A 64 -6.01 -8.85 -16.78
N LEU A 65 -6.84 -8.99 -17.82
CA LEU A 65 -8.19 -8.42 -17.89
C LEU A 65 -9.30 -9.44 -17.62
N GLY A 66 -8.96 -10.72 -17.50
CA GLY A 66 -9.91 -11.79 -17.22
C GLY A 66 -9.25 -12.97 -16.51
N PRO A 67 -10.04 -13.84 -15.86
CA PRO A 67 -9.53 -15.02 -15.20
C PRO A 67 -8.86 -16.00 -16.17
N GLN A 68 -7.89 -16.75 -15.66
CA GLN A 68 -7.25 -17.85 -16.39
C GLN A 68 -7.13 -19.08 -15.49
N ILE A 69 -7.47 -20.24 -16.05
CA ILE A 69 -7.34 -21.55 -15.43
C ILE A 69 -6.34 -22.35 -16.26
N HIS A 70 -5.18 -22.68 -15.69
CA HIS A 70 -4.08 -23.38 -16.38
C HIS A 70 -3.67 -22.73 -17.72
N GLY A 71 -3.62 -21.39 -17.76
CA GLY A 71 -3.27 -20.62 -18.95
C GLY A 71 -4.38 -20.47 -19.99
N ARG A 72 -5.57 -21.05 -19.74
CA ARG A 72 -6.76 -20.88 -20.57
C ARG A 72 -7.65 -19.80 -19.96
N GLY A 73 -8.14 -18.86 -20.77
CA GLY A 73 -9.15 -17.89 -20.34
C GLY A 73 -10.44 -18.57 -19.87
N SER A 74 -11.06 -18.05 -18.81
CA SER A 74 -12.34 -18.51 -18.28
C SER A 74 -13.29 -17.36 -17.99
N SER A 75 -14.57 -17.69 -17.74
CA SER A 75 -15.49 -16.73 -17.12
C SER A 75 -15.17 -16.56 -15.63
N TRP A 76 -15.74 -15.50 -15.03
CA TRP A 76 -15.69 -15.31 -13.59
C TRP A 76 -16.41 -16.43 -12.84
N ASP A 77 -17.59 -16.86 -13.31
CA ASP A 77 -18.36 -17.94 -12.67
C ASP A 77 -17.55 -19.25 -12.65
N GLU A 78 -16.96 -19.63 -13.79
CA GLU A 78 -16.14 -20.85 -13.87
C GLU A 78 -14.94 -20.81 -12.90
N ALA A 79 -14.25 -19.67 -12.83
CA ALA A 79 -13.09 -19.51 -11.94
C ALA A 79 -13.49 -19.51 -10.45
N LEU A 80 -14.57 -18.81 -10.11
CA LEU A 80 -15.06 -18.72 -8.74
C LEU A 80 -15.63 -20.06 -8.26
N ASP A 81 -16.38 -20.77 -9.10
CA ASP A 81 -16.92 -22.10 -8.77
C ASP A 81 -15.81 -23.11 -8.53
N LEU A 82 -14.74 -23.09 -9.35
CA LEU A 82 -13.59 -23.96 -9.15
C LEU A 82 -12.90 -23.69 -7.81
N VAL A 83 -12.63 -22.42 -7.49
CA VAL A 83 -12.01 -22.04 -6.21
C VAL A 83 -12.91 -22.43 -5.04
N ALA A 84 -14.20 -22.09 -5.10
CA ALA A 84 -15.16 -22.32 -4.01
C ALA A 84 -15.37 -23.82 -3.75
N SER A 85 -15.58 -24.62 -4.80
CA SER A 85 -15.76 -26.07 -4.68
C SER A 85 -14.51 -26.76 -4.14
N THR A 86 -13.33 -26.40 -4.65
CA THR A 86 -12.05 -26.96 -4.19
C THR A 86 -11.78 -26.61 -2.73
N PHE A 87 -11.92 -25.34 -2.34
CA PHE A 87 -11.77 -24.93 -0.93
C PHE A 87 -12.75 -25.65 -0.02
N SER A 88 -14.03 -25.71 -0.40
CA SER A 88 -15.06 -26.36 0.40
C SER A 88 -14.80 -27.86 0.59
N GLN A 89 -14.35 -28.54 -0.48
CA GLN A 89 -14.00 -29.95 -0.43
C GLN A 89 -12.80 -30.19 0.50
N VAL A 90 -11.71 -29.41 0.35
CA VAL A 90 -10.52 -29.53 1.20
C VAL A 90 -10.86 -29.26 2.66
N VAL A 91 -11.69 -28.26 2.95
CA VAL A 91 -12.15 -27.97 4.32
C VAL A 91 -12.99 -29.13 4.87
N THR A 92 -13.83 -29.76 4.05
CA THR A 92 -14.65 -30.90 4.47
C THR A 92 -13.79 -32.13 4.77
N ASP A 93 -12.80 -32.42 3.91
CA ASP A 93 -12.00 -33.63 4.00
C ASP A 93 -10.86 -33.53 5.03
N HIS A 94 -10.31 -32.33 5.23
CA HIS A 94 -9.08 -32.11 5.98
C HIS A 94 -9.20 -31.04 7.09
N GLY A 95 -10.38 -30.43 7.24
CA GLY A 95 -10.63 -29.38 8.22
C GLY A 95 -10.22 -27.98 7.74
N PRO A 96 -10.64 -26.93 8.47
CA PRO A 96 -10.47 -25.55 8.05
C PRO A 96 -9.01 -25.09 7.99
N ASP A 97 -8.12 -25.70 8.75
CA ASP A 97 -6.68 -25.36 8.76
C ASP A 97 -5.90 -25.97 7.57
N ALA A 98 -6.56 -26.74 6.70
CA ALA A 98 -5.94 -27.26 5.47
C ALA A 98 -5.89 -26.23 4.32
N VAL A 99 -6.52 -25.07 4.49
CA VAL A 99 -6.49 -23.96 3.52
C VAL A 99 -5.85 -22.71 4.13
N ALA A 100 -5.35 -21.82 3.28
CA ALA A 100 -4.71 -20.58 3.71
C ALA A 100 -4.90 -19.45 2.70
N PHE A 101 -4.91 -18.22 3.19
CA PHE A 101 -4.80 -17.01 2.38
C PHE A 101 -3.46 -16.32 2.61
N TYR A 102 -2.82 -15.90 1.52
CA TYR A 102 -1.65 -15.02 1.57
C TYR A 102 -1.98 -13.71 0.86
N VAL A 103 -2.25 -12.65 1.62
CA VAL A 103 -2.72 -11.37 1.09
C VAL A 103 -1.60 -10.32 1.10
N SER A 104 -1.91 -9.05 0.85
CA SER A 104 -0.89 -7.99 0.72
C SER A 104 -1.19 -6.78 1.60
N GLY A 105 -0.15 -6.16 2.15
CA GLY A 105 -0.23 -4.84 2.78
C GLY A 105 -0.48 -3.69 1.79
N GLN A 106 -0.58 -3.98 0.50
CA GLN A 106 -0.97 -3.03 -0.56
C GLN A 106 -2.48 -3.05 -0.84
N LEU A 107 -3.23 -3.94 -0.19
CA LEU A 107 -4.68 -3.92 -0.25
C LEU A 107 -5.26 -2.73 0.52
N LEU A 108 -6.49 -2.35 0.16
CA LEU A 108 -7.24 -1.40 0.95
C LEU A 108 -7.65 -2.03 2.29
N THR A 109 -7.92 -1.17 3.28
CA THR A 109 -8.34 -1.61 4.62
C THR A 109 -9.61 -2.46 4.54
N GLU A 110 -10.54 -2.08 3.67
CA GLU A 110 -11.81 -2.76 3.43
C GLU A 110 -11.59 -4.15 2.82
N ASP A 111 -10.71 -4.28 1.83
CA ASP A 111 -10.36 -5.57 1.21
C ASP A 111 -9.72 -6.50 2.23
N TYR A 112 -8.81 -5.96 3.05
CA TYR A 112 -8.13 -6.70 4.10
C TYR A 112 -9.12 -7.19 5.16
N TYR A 113 -10.10 -6.36 5.51
CA TYR A 113 -11.18 -6.71 6.42
C TYR A 113 -12.07 -7.83 5.84
N LEU A 114 -12.48 -7.74 4.58
CA LEU A 114 -13.29 -8.76 3.91
C LEU A 114 -12.56 -10.11 3.85
N ALA A 115 -11.27 -10.12 3.49
CA ALA A 115 -10.47 -11.34 3.47
C ALA A 115 -10.36 -11.99 4.86
N ASN A 116 -10.16 -11.20 5.91
CA ASN A 116 -10.13 -11.71 7.29
C ASN A 116 -11.49 -12.22 7.74
N LYS A 117 -12.58 -11.51 7.40
CA LYS A 117 -13.94 -11.93 7.74
C LYS A 117 -14.26 -13.27 7.08
N LEU A 118 -13.91 -13.44 5.80
CA LEU A 118 -14.07 -14.71 5.09
C LEU A 118 -13.26 -15.84 5.77
N MET A 119 -11.95 -15.64 5.94
CA MET A 119 -11.08 -16.70 6.44
C MET A 119 -11.32 -17.05 7.91
N LYS A 120 -11.36 -16.05 8.79
CA LYS A 120 -11.52 -16.28 10.24
C LYS A 120 -12.97 -16.51 10.64
N GLY A 121 -13.91 -15.84 9.96
CA GLY A 121 -15.33 -15.83 10.34
C GLY A 121 -16.16 -16.92 9.68
N PHE A 122 -15.89 -17.27 8.43
CA PHE A 122 -16.70 -18.25 7.68
C PHE A 122 -15.97 -19.57 7.45
N VAL A 123 -14.69 -19.54 7.04
CA VAL A 123 -13.88 -20.76 6.93
C VAL A 123 -13.53 -21.28 8.33
N GLY A 124 -13.33 -20.37 9.30
CA GLY A 124 -13.07 -20.75 10.68
C GLY A 124 -11.60 -21.09 10.96
N SER A 125 -10.68 -20.58 10.14
CA SER A 125 -9.24 -20.78 10.34
C SER A 125 -8.49 -19.46 10.51
N ALA A 126 -7.39 -19.52 11.27
CA ALA A 126 -6.49 -18.40 11.46
C ALA A 126 -5.39 -18.30 10.38
N ASN A 127 -5.37 -19.24 9.41
CA ASN A 127 -4.36 -19.33 8.34
C ASN A 127 -4.52 -18.23 7.28
N ILE A 128 -4.25 -17.00 7.70
CA ILE A 128 -4.15 -15.83 6.84
C ILE A 128 -2.93 -15.01 7.27
N ASP A 129 -2.05 -14.74 6.32
CA ASP A 129 -0.86 -13.91 6.53
C ASP A 129 -0.57 -13.03 5.31
N THR A 130 0.43 -12.15 5.39
CA THR A 130 0.78 -11.25 4.28
C THR A 130 2.26 -11.02 4.12
N ASN A 131 2.62 -10.41 3.00
CA ASN A 131 3.96 -9.87 2.77
C ASN A 131 4.44 -8.91 3.88
N SER A 132 3.54 -8.26 4.64
CA SER A 132 3.94 -7.39 5.75
C SER A 132 4.55 -8.16 6.92
N ARG A 133 4.35 -9.49 7.01
CA ARG A 133 5.06 -10.38 7.94
C ARG A 133 6.58 -10.19 7.85
N LEU A 134 7.08 -10.07 6.62
CA LEU A 134 8.51 -9.94 6.34
C LEU A 134 9.04 -8.51 6.54
N CYS A 135 8.14 -7.54 6.73
CA CYS A 135 8.47 -6.13 6.82
C CYS A 135 8.30 -5.60 8.25
N MET A 136 7.08 -5.67 8.79
CA MET A 136 6.69 -4.93 9.99
C MET A 136 6.50 -5.79 11.24
N ALA A 137 6.52 -7.12 11.14
CA ALA A 137 6.20 -8.00 12.27
C ALA A 137 7.11 -7.77 13.50
N SER A 138 8.41 -7.53 13.28
CA SER A 138 9.36 -7.22 14.35
C SER A 138 9.03 -5.90 15.05
N SER A 139 8.65 -4.87 14.29
CA SER A 139 8.24 -3.57 14.84
C SER A 139 6.98 -3.69 15.69
N VAL A 140 5.96 -4.40 15.20
CA VAL A 140 4.70 -4.65 15.95
C VAL A 140 4.97 -5.37 17.26
N ALA A 141 5.82 -6.41 17.23
CA ALA A 141 6.21 -7.14 18.44
C ALA A 141 6.98 -6.25 19.43
N GLY A 142 7.85 -5.37 18.93
CA GLY A 142 8.58 -4.39 19.72
C GLY A 142 7.65 -3.38 20.40
N HIS A 143 6.78 -2.72 19.62
CA HIS A 143 5.83 -1.74 20.13
C HIS A 143 4.89 -2.33 21.18
N ARG A 144 4.33 -3.52 20.94
CA ARG A 144 3.47 -4.17 21.94
C ARG A 144 4.20 -4.47 23.24
N ARG A 145 5.47 -4.89 23.19
CA ARG A 145 6.28 -5.15 24.40
C ARG A 145 6.65 -3.88 25.16
N ALA A 146 6.95 -2.80 24.43
CA ALA A 146 7.40 -1.54 25.03
C ALA A 146 6.24 -0.65 25.50
N PHE A 147 5.15 -0.58 24.72
CA PHE A 147 4.07 0.40 24.87
C PHE A 147 2.69 -0.23 25.09
N GLY A 148 2.56 -1.56 24.96
CA GLY A 148 1.28 -2.27 25.11
C GLY A 148 0.34 -2.18 23.89
N SER A 149 0.67 -1.37 22.88
CA SER A 149 -0.09 -1.22 21.64
C SER A 149 0.82 -1.24 20.41
N ASP A 150 0.23 -1.48 19.24
CA ASP A 150 0.91 -1.28 17.96
C ASP A 150 0.66 0.17 17.50
N THR A 151 1.47 1.09 18.01
CA THR A 151 1.29 2.53 17.77
C THR A 151 2.65 3.19 17.54
N VAL A 152 2.73 4.06 16.53
CA VAL A 152 3.90 4.91 16.28
C VAL A 152 3.66 6.25 16.97
N PRO A 153 4.44 6.65 17.99
CA PRO A 153 4.13 7.80 18.84
C PRO A 153 4.58 9.15 18.27
N GLY A 154 4.64 9.31 16.95
CA GLY A 154 5.13 10.53 16.30
C GLY A 154 4.42 10.83 14.96
N SER A 155 4.71 12.00 14.41
CA SER A 155 4.24 12.45 13.10
C SER A 155 5.42 12.86 12.21
N TYR A 156 5.15 13.19 10.94
CA TYR A 156 6.22 13.59 10.03
C TYR A 156 6.82 14.96 10.37
N GLU A 157 6.07 15.82 11.06
CA GLU A 157 6.53 17.12 11.55
C GLU A 157 7.67 16.98 12.55
N ASP A 158 7.72 15.88 13.32
CA ASP A 158 8.81 15.62 14.27
C ASP A 158 10.18 15.59 13.58
N LEU A 159 10.24 15.14 12.32
CA LEU A 159 11.47 15.12 11.52
C LEU A 159 12.02 16.52 11.22
N GLU A 160 11.15 17.53 11.19
CA GLU A 160 11.51 18.92 10.87
C GLU A 160 11.84 19.71 12.15
N LEU A 161 11.27 19.29 13.28
CA LEU A 161 11.46 19.89 14.59
C LEU A 161 12.70 19.37 15.31
N ALA A 162 13.11 18.13 15.07
CA ALA A 162 14.24 17.50 15.76
C ALA A 162 15.58 18.23 15.55
N ASP A 163 16.36 18.39 16.62
CA ASP A 163 17.76 18.85 16.55
C ASP A 163 18.72 17.73 16.08
N LEU A 164 18.34 16.48 16.34
CA LEU A 164 19.10 15.28 15.98
C LEU A 164 18.15 14.20 15.43
N VAL A 165 18.43 13.72 14.23
CA VAL A 165 17.77 12.57 13.61
C VAL A 165 18.78 11.43 13.50
N VAL A 166 18.47 10.26 14.06
CA VAL A 166 19.32 9.07 13.97
C VAL A 166 18.64 8.00 13.12
N LEU A 167 19.28 7.59 12.03
CA LEU A 167 18.80 6.61 11.06
C LEU A 167 19.40 5.22 11.37
N VAL A 168 18.65 4.39 12.07
CA VAL A 168 19.08 3.02 12.38
C VAL A 168 18.69 2.08 11.24
N GLY A 169 19.63 1.83 10.32
CA GLY A 169 19.46 0.91 9.19
C GLY A 169 18.54 1.42 8.06
N SER A 170 18.06 2.66 8.15
CA SER A 170 17.14 3.24 7.17
C SER A 170 17.87 3.97 6.04
N ASN A 171 17.51 3.67 4.80
CA ASN A 171 17.90 4.46 3.62
C ASN A 171 16.71 5.29 3.14
N LEU A 172 16.41 6.40 3.84
CA LEU A 172 15.27 7.25 3.51
C LEU A 172 15.37 7.87 2.11
N ALA A 173 16.56 8.20 1.63
CA ALA A 173 16.76 8.80 0.32
C ALA A 173 16.20 7.93 -0.82
N TRP A 174 16.18 6.60 -0.65
CA TRP A 174 15.66 5.67 -1.64
C TRP A 174 14.28 5.10 -1.30
N CYS A 175 14.09 4.70 -0.04
CA CYS A 175 12.89 3.98 0.39
C CYS A 175 11.73 4.92 0.74
N HIS A 176 12.03 6.13 1.24
CA HIS A 176 11.04 7.13 1.63
C HIS A 176 11.46 8.55 1.19
N PRO A 177 11.64 8.80 -0.13
CA PRO A 177 12.39 9.98 -0.59
C PRO A 177 11.76 11.31 -0.19
N VAL A 178 10.44 11.38 -0.07
CA VAL A 178 9.74 12.59 0.36
C VAL A 178 10.06 12.95 1.82
N LEU A 179 10.17 11.96 2.71
CA LEU A 179 10.58 12.22 4.10
C LEU A 179 12.03 12.68 4.16
N TYR A 180 12.91 12.09 3.33
CA TYR A 180 14.29 12.57 3.21
C TYR A 180 14.36 14.02 2.70
N GLN A 181 13.53 14.39 1.71
CA GLN A 181 13.44 15.77 1.22
C GLN A 181 12.97 16.75 2.31
N ARG A 182 12.04 16.34 3.20
CA ARG A 182 11.61 17.15 4.36
C ARG A 182 12.78 17.38 5.32
N ILE A 183 13.52 16.34 5.70
CA ILE A 183 14.72 16.43 6.54
C ILE A 183 15.78 17.35 5.90
N ALA A 184 16.05 17.18 4.60
CA ALA A 184 17.02 17.99 3.88
C ALA A 184 16.64 19.48 3.87
N ALA A 185 15.36 19.80 3.61
CA ALA A 185 14.86 21.17 3.63
C ALA A 185 14.87 21.79 5.04
N ALA A 186 14.62 20.99 6.09
CA ALA A 186 14.74 21.44 7.48
C ALA A 186 16.20 21.79 7.82
N ARG A 187 17.14 20.90 7.47
CA ARG A 187 18.58 21.10 7.69
C ARG A 187 19.16 22.29 6.94
N GLU A 188 18.66 22.60 5.75
CA GLU A 188 19.07 23.81 5.01
C GLU A 188 18.69 25.10 5.75
N LYS A 189 17.52 25.12 6.42
CA LYS A 189 17.06 26.25 7.23
C LYS A 189 17.69 26.27 8.63
N ARG A 190 18.15 25.12 9.11
CA ARG A 190 18.70 24.87 10.46
C ARG A 190 20.04 24.13 10.36
N PRO A 191 21.14 24.82 10.03
CA PRO A 191 22.44 24.17 9.81
C PRO A 191 22.99 23.41 11.03
N GLU A 192 22.49 23.71 12.24
CA GLU A 192 22.81 23.02 13.49
C GLU A 192 22.16 21.63 13.62
N MET A 193 21.09 21.36 12.86
CA MET A 193 20.41 20.07 12.84
C MET A 193 21.37 18.96 12.38
N LYS A 194 21.44 17.88 13.16
CA LYS A 194 22.30 16.72 12.85
C LYS A 194 21.46 15.56 12.34
N VAL A 195 21.97 14.89 11.29
CA VAL A 195 21.43 13.63 10.77
C VAL A 195 22.56 12.62 10.81
N VAL A 196 22.34 11.50 11.51
CA VAL A 196 23.34 10.45 11.77
C VAL A 196 22.82 9.13 11.24
#